data_AF-A0A956KWJ1-F1
#
_entry.id   AF-A0A956KWJ1-F1
#
_cell.length_a   1.000
_cell.length_b   1.000
_cell.length_c   1.000
_cell.angle_alpha   90.00
_cell.angle_beta   90.00
_cell.angle_gamma   90.00
#
_symmetry.space_group_name_H-M   'P 1'
#
loop_
_entity.id
_entity.type
_entity.pdbx_description
1 polymer ?
#
loop_
_entity_poly.entity_id
_entity_poly.type
_entity_poly.pdbx_seq_one_letter_code
_entity_poly.pdbx_strand_id
1 'polypeptide(L)'
;MSNDDKDLEARLEAHAQAAEKAANNAKKFSGQAAQSKKDAQAAEKAAVEARSAALQAQEGAQAAREAAERARDEVGKARDEVGKARDEVGKARTEVLAARDDVMAAKARPMESSTSMHALGWALVDTIAMVARTDADDAIHEAADAVMRAARATDPVLAARGGAREGYEHVLTLASRFSADQELERLEAKARQLLDHAELEAEAAAGALAAARARQQAAGSKRAALDELVESRLAERGSEPHVGELRTELLGARQEVVAEALGAEESSAQAEESARRAGDALEQLQEIVREAAVLHPVSREVPINTRDDIRSLFFGRLGEAGAPSVAAPATDEAPTTPGSSTAPAGSSAPSEGAEGSPEPSDEPAAVEQPQPWYWWQPVDARGIPSGALVAGEFSERGEPFFAARIEHRGGVHMGKVWGQFGEAHVPYGGVDVVTRKYAVLMARREAPLSWVPAAGGHVPKGAVQGGHESNGAALYVARAPYGGDGTHPGKVRPGFGGANIPWGGKEVRVDPYEVLVFDAARAAELERGEPTPAVDEGPAPIMAER
;
A
#
# COMPACT_ATOMS: atom_id res chain seq x y z
N MET A 1 -34.82 37.86 75.35
CA MET A 1 -35.37 37.74 73.99
C MET A 1 -36.87 37.53 74.12
N SER A 2 -37.66 38.39 73.50
CA SER A 2 -39.11 38.19 73.35
C SER A 2 -39.38 36.99 72.42
N ASN A 3 -40.65 36.60 72.27
CA ASN A 3 -41.00 35.63 71.23
C ASN A 3 -40.80 36.23 69.82
N ASP A 4 -40.93 37.55 69.67
CA ASP A 4 -40.74 38.26 68.40
C ASP A 4 -39.28 38.25 67.95
N ASP A 5 -38.33 38.36 68.90
CA ASP A 5 -36.88 38.24 68.61
C ASP A 5 -36.56 36.86 68.02
N LYS A 6 -37.22 35.80 68.50
CA LYS A 6 -37.02 34.42 68.05
C LYS A 6 -37.67 34.13 66.70
N ASP A 7 -38.83 34.72 66.41
CA ASP A 7 -39.45 34.63 65.07
C ASP A 7 -38.57 35.35 64.03
N LEU A 8 -38.04 36.53 64.39
CA LEU A 8 -37.11 37.28 63.54
C LEU A 8 -35.84 36.48 63.25
N GLU A 9 -35.22 35.89 64.27
CA GLU A 9 -34.02 35.05 64.13
C GLU A 9 -34.28 33.81 63.26
N ALA A 10 -35.39 33.09 63.48
CA ALA A 10 -35.78 31.94 62.67
C ALA A 10 -36.04 32.30 61.20
N ARG A 11 -36.60 33.49 60.94
CA ARG A 11 -36.85 33.98 59.57
C ARG A 11 -35.57 34.44 58.88
N LEU A 12 -34.64 35.05 59.60
CA LEU A 12 -33.32 35.40 59.08
C LEU A 12 -32.51 34.14 58.72
N GLU A 13 -32.53 33.12 59.58
CA GLU A 13 -31.89 31.83 59.33
C GLU A 13 -32.50 31.13 58.10
N ALA A 14 -33.83 31.09 57.98
CA ALA A 14 -34.50 30.55 56.79
C ALA A 14 -34.15 31.31 55.50
N HIS A 15 -34.01 32.64 55.57
CA HIS A 15 -33.55 33.45 54.43
C HIS A 15 -32.08 33.19 54.08
N ALA A 16 -31.20 32.98 55.06
CA ALA A 16 -29.80 32.62 54.83
C ALA A 16 -29.66 31.26 54.12
N GLN A 17 -30.36 30.24 54.61
CA GLN A 17 -30.38 28.90 54.00
C GLN A 17 -30.97 28.91 52.58
N ALA A 18 -32.01 29.73 52.34
CA ALA A 18 -32.56 29.92 51.00
C ALA A 18 -31.56 30.60 50.05
N ALA A 19 -30.81 31.59 50.51
CA ALA A 19 -29.78 32.28 49.74
C ALA A 19 -28.60 31.35 49.40
N GLU A 20 -28.15 30.53 50.35
CA GLU A 20 -27.08 29.54 50.12
C GLU A 20 -27.51 28.48 49.08
N LYS A 21 -28.73 27.96 49.20
CA LYS A 21 -29.29 27.00 48.22
C LYS A 21 -29.39 27.62 46.82
N ALA A 22 -29.76 28.90 46.71
CA ALA A 22 -29.77 29.62 45.43
C ALA A 22 -28.35 29.77 44.85
N ALA A 23 -27.36 30.12 45.68
CA ALA A 23 -25.96 30.26 45.25
C ALA A 23 -25.35 28.92 44.76
N ASN A 24 -25.65 27.82 45.44
CA ASN A 24 -25.17 26.48 45.04
C ASN A 24 -25.82 26.01 43.73
N ASN A 25 -27.11 26.30 43.52
CA ASN A 25 -27.77 26.04 42.24
C ASN A 25 -27.17 26.88 41.10
N ALA A 26 -26.88 28.17 41.34
CA ALA A 26 -26.26 29.04 40.34
C ALA A 26 -24.87 28.51 39.90
N LYS A 27 -24.04 28.04 40.84
CA LYS A 27 -22.76 27.38 40.52
C LYS A 27 -22.96 26.13 39.65
N LYS A 28 -23.94 25.27 39.96
CA LYS A 28 -24.24 24.06 39.17
C LYS A 28 -24.61 24.40 37.73
N PHE A 29 -25.54 25.34 37.52
CA PHE A 29 -25.95 25.74 36.17
C PHE A 29 -24.83 26.41 35.39
N SER A 30 -23.95 27.18 36.05
CA SER A 30 -22.75 27.76 35.42
C SER A 30 -21.79 26.67 34.91
N GLY A 31 -21.61 25.56 35.64
CA GLY A 31 -20.79 24.44 35.19
C GLY A 31 -21.39 23.68 34.01
N GLN A 32 -22.70 23.44 34.02
CA GLN A 32 -23.41 22.79 32.91
C GLN A 32 -23.36 23.65 31.62
N ALA A 33 -23.53 24.97 31.75
CA ALA A 33 -23.39 25.89 30.61
C ALA A 33 -21.98 25.87 29.99
N ALA A 34 -20.92 25.72 30.81
CA ALA A 34 -19.55 25.63 30.31
C ALA A 34 -19.27 24.31 29.55
N GLN A 35 -19.82 23.19 30.02
CA GLN A 35 -19.60 21.88 29.36
C GLN A 35 -20.27 21.83 27.98
N SER A 36 -21.55 22.18 27.88
CA SER A 36 -22.25 22.12 26.60
C SER A 36 -21.70 23.13 25.58
N LYS A 37 -21.12 24.25 26.02
CA LYS A 37 -20.40 25.18 25.14
C LYS A 37 -19.25 24.46 24.43
N LYS A 38 -18.51 23.62 25.18
CA LYS A 38 -17.46 22.72 24.67
C LYS A 38 -18.01 21.78 23.60
N ASP A 39 -19.00 20.97 23.95
CA ASP A 39 -19.52 19.90 23.07
C ASP A 39 -20.15 20.43 21.77
N ALA A 40 -20.83 21.58 21.83
CA ALA A 40 -21.41 22.20 20.65
C ALA A 40 -20.35 22.64 19.62
N GLN A 41 -19.12 22.93 20.08
CA GLN A 41 -18.03 23.30 19.20
C GLN A 41 -17.18 22.10 18.72
N ALA A 42 -17.26 20.90 19.34
CA ALA A 42 -16.89 19.65 18.65
C ALA A 42 -17.68 19.50 17.37
N ALA A 43 -19.01 19.63 17.48
CA ALA A 43 -19.93 19.40 16.39
C ALA A 43 -19.68 20.40 15.24
N GLU A 44 -19.34 21.65 15.55
CA GLU A 44 -18.95 22.63 14.55
C GLU A 44 -17.61 22.27 13.88
N LYS A 45 -16.60 21.81 14.64
CA LYS A 45 -15.33 21.33 14.05
C LYS A 45 -15.56 20.11 13.15
N ALA A 46 -16.27 19.10 13.64
CA ALA A 46 -16.60 17.88 12.90
C ALA A 46 -17.47 18.18 11.65
N ALA A 47 -18.36 19.17 11.70
CA ALA A 47 -19.16 19.58 10.54
C ALA A 47 -18.34 20.34 9.49
N VAL A 48 -17.34 21.13 9.89
CA VAL A 48 -16.39 21.77 8.97
C VAL A 48 -15.48 20.72 8.33
N GLU A 49 -14.96 19.77 9.11
CA GLU A 49 -14.16 18.66 8.58
C GLU A 49 -14.98 17.72 7.69
N ALA A 50 -16.22 17.38 8.05
CA ALA A 50 -17.12 16.61 7.20
C ALA A 50 -17.46 17.34 5.88
N ARG A 51 -17.57 18.68 5.89
CA ARG A 51 -17.72 19.47 4.65
C ARG A 51 -16.44 19.52 3.83
N SER A 52 -15.28 19.61 4.47
CA SER A 52 -13.98 19.55 3.80
C SER A 52 -13.77 18.18 3.15
N ALA A 53 -14.01 17.10 3.91
CA ALA A 53 -13.96 15.73 3.42
C ALA A 53 -15.00 15.46 2.32
N ALA A 54 -16.20 16.06 2.40
CA ALA A 54 -17.19 15.96 1.31
C ALA A 54 -16.75 16.69 0.04
N LEU A 55 -16.07 17.85 0.16
CA LEU A 55 -15.46 18.55 -0.96
C LEU A 55 -14.29 17.77 -1.56
N GLN A 56 -13.38 17.25 -0.74
CA GLN A 56 -12.28 16.37 -1.16
C GLN A 56 -12.80 15.08 -1.81
N ALA A 57 -13.89 14.49 -1.28
CA ALA A 57 -14.55 13.34 -1.89
C ALA A 57 -15.24 13.69 -3.20
N GLN A 58 -15.80 14.90 -3.34
CA GLN A 58 -16.38 15.39 -4.59
C GLN A 58 -15.31 15.64 -5.67
N GLU A 59 -14.19 16.26 -5.30
CA GLU A 59 -13.03 16.48 -6.19
C GLU A 59 -12.36 15.15 -6.55
N GLY A 60 -12.18 14.25 -5.59
CA GLY A 60 -11.69 12.89 -5.82
C GLY A 60 -12.62 12.07 -6.71
N ALA A 61 -13.94 12.16 -6.53
CA ALA A 61 -14.92 11.52 -7.40
C ALA A 61 -14.93 12.13 -8.81
N GLN A 62 -14.70 13.43 -8.96
CA GLN A 62 -14.53 14.07 -10.27
C GLN A 62 -13.24 13.59 -10.94
N ALA A 63 -12.10 13.61 -10.25
CA ALA A 63 -10.83 13.12 -10.76
C ALA A 63 -10.90 11.63 -11.15
N ALA A 64 -11.61 10.80 -10.36
CA ALA A 64 -11.88 9.41 -10.67
C ALA A 64 -12.78 9.24 -11.91
N ARG A 65 -13.79 10.09 -12.11
CA ARG A 65 -14.61 10.11 -13.34
C ARG A 65 -13.79 10.48 -14.58
N GLU A 66 -12.98 11.53 -14.49
CA GLU A 66 -12.11 11.95 -15.60
C GLU A 66 -11.01 10.92 -15.90
N ALA A 67 -10.49 10.23 -14.88
CA ALA A 67 -9.56 9.12 -15.05
C ALA A 67 -10.26 7.89 -15.69
N ALA A 68 -11.50 7.59 -15.30
CA ALA A 68 -12.30 6.52 -15.89
C ALA A 68 -12.72 6.84 -17.34
N GLU A 69 -12.98 8.10 -17.67
CA GLU A 69 -13.24 8.56 -19.04
C GLU A 69 -11.97 8.42 -19.90
N ARG A 70 -10.82 8.93 -19.44
CA ARG A 70 -9.52 8.71 -20.09
C ARG A 70 -9.20 7.22 -20.26
N ALA A 71 -9.47 6.39 -19.27
CA ALA A 71 -9.28 4.95 -19.36
C ALA A 71 -10.24 4.29 -20.37
N ARG A 72 -11.48 4.77 -20.51
CA ARG A 72 -12.42 4.31 -21.54
C ARG A 72 -11.96 4.72 -22.94
N ASP A 73 -11.40 5.92 -23.11
CA ASP A 73 -10.84 6.38 -24.38
C ASP A 73 -9.62 5.56 -24.79
N GLU A 74 -8.69 5.28 -23.86
CA GLU A 74 -7.54 4.40 -24.14
C GLU A 74 -7.98 2.95 -24.42
N VAL A 75 -8.98 2.43 -23.70
CA VAL A 75 -9.60 1.12 -24.02
C VAL A 75 -10.32 1.15 -25.38
N GLY A 76 -10.91 2.29 -25.78
CA GLY A 76 -11.48 2.50 -27.11
C GLY A 76 -10.41 2.41 -28.19
N LYS A 77 -9.30 3.16 -28.05
CA LYS A 77 -8.15 3.09 -28.97
C LYS A 77 -7.57 1.67 -29.05
N ALA A 78 -7.38 1.02 -27.91
CA ALA A 78 -6.88 -0.36 -27.87
C ALA A 78 -7.84 -1.34 -28.58
N ARG A 79 -9.16 -1.16 -28.44
CA ARG A 79 -10.17 -1.93 -29.19
C ARG A 79 -10.13 -1.65 -30.69
N ASP A 80 -9.90 -0.40 -31.11
CA ASP A 80 -9.75 -0.05 -32.52
C ASP A 80 -8.45 -0.63 -33.11
N GLU A 81 -7.37 -0.70 -32.34
CA GLU A 81 -6.12 -1.36 -32.74
C GLU A 81 -6.26 -2.89 -32.80
N VAL A 82 -6.93 -3.51 -31.83
CA VAL A 82 -7.31 -4.94 -31.87
C VAL A 82 -8.26 -5.22 -33.04
N GLY A 83 -9.17 -4.30 -33.37
CA GLY A 83 -10.03 -4.37 -34.55
C GLY A 83 -9.22 -4.42 -35.84
N LYS A 84 -8.29 -3.46 -36.03
CA LYS A 84 -7.35 -3.46 -37.17
C LYS A 84 -6.50 -4.73 -37.22
N ALA A 85 -5.99 -5.20 -36.09
CA ALA A 85 -5.22 -6.45 -36.02
C ALA A 85 -6.07 -7.67 -36.43
N ARG A 86 -7.35 -7.73 -36.01
CA ARG A 86 -8.31 -8.75 -36.44
C ARG A 86 -8.64 -8.66 -37.93
N ASP A 87 -8.74 -7.46 -38.49
CA ASP A 87 -8.93 -7.27 -39.93
C ASP A 87 -7.71 -7.74 -40.74
N GLU A 88 -6.48 -7.45 -40.30
CA GLU A 88 -5.25 -7.97 -40.92
C GLU A 88 -5.15 -9.50 -40.78
N VAL A 89 -5.48 -10.08 -39.62
CA VAL A 89 -5.58 -11.54 -39.45
C VAL A 89 -6.68 -12.13 -40.35
N GLY A 90 -7.79 -11.42 -40.56
CA GLY A 90 -8.86 -11.80 -41.48
C GLY A 90 -8.42 -11.81 -42.95
N LYS A 91 -7.63 -10.81 -43.37
CA LYS A 91 -6.99 -10.80 -44.70
C LYS A 91 -6.00 -11.95 -44.84
N ALA A 92 -5.08 -12.12 -43.89
CA ALA A 92 -4.10 -13.21 -43.90
C ALA A 92 -4.79 -14.59 -43.93
N ARG A 93 -5.88 -14.77 -43.17
CA ARG A 93 -6.71 -15.99 -43.23
C ARG A 93 -7.35 -16.19 -44.60
N THR A 94 -7.79 -15.12 -45.27
CA THR A 94 -8.38 -15.18 -46.61
C THR A 94 -7.32 -15.53 -47.67
N GLU A 95 -6.10 -14.99 -47.55
CA GLU A 95 -4.95 -15.37 -48.37
C GLU A 95 -4.54 -16.84 -48.14
N VAL A 96 -4.52 -17.31 -46.89
CA VAL A 96 -4.30 -18.73 -46.56
C VAL A 96 -5.40 -19.63 -47.12
N LEU A 97 -6.66 -19.20 -47.11
CA LEU A 97 -7.77 -19.94 -47.72
C LEU A 97 -7.68 -19.95 -49.25
N ALA A 98 -7.27 -18.84 -49.89
CA ALA A 98 -7.02 -18.80 -51.32
C ALA A 98 -5.85 -19.73 -51.71
N ALA A 99 -4.73 -19.68 -50.99
CA ALA A 99 -3.60 -20.58 -51.19
C ALA A 99 -3.98 -22.06 -50.96
N ARG A 100 -4.84 -22.35 -49.98
CA ARG A 100 -5.42 -23.69 -49.79
C ARG A 100 -6.27 -24.10 -50.98
N ASP A 101 -7.10 -23.21 -51.51
CA ASP A 101 -7.98 -23.52 -52.63
C ASP A 101 -7.20 -23.68 -53.95
N ASP A 102 -6.09 -22.96 -54.14
CA ASP A 102 -5.10 -23.20 -55.19
C ASP A 102 -4.43 -24.58 -55.06
N VAL A 103 -4.05 -24.97 -53.83
CA VAL A 103 -3.55 -26.33 -53.54
C VAL A 103 -4.62 -27.38 -53.83
N MET A 104 -5.88 -27.14 -53.50
CA MET A 104 -7.00 -28.06 -53.81
C MET A 104 -7.32 -28.09 -55.31
N ALA A 105 -7.16 -26.99 -56.05
CA ALA A 105 -7.22 -26.96 -57.51
C ALA A 105 -6.05 -27.71 -58.15
N ALA A 106 -4.87 -27.69 -57.53
CA ALA A 106 -3.76 -28.56 -57.90
C ALA A 106 -4.07 -30.06 -57.60
N LYS A 107 -4.79 -30.38 -56.52
CA LYS A 107 -5.30 -31.75 -56.26
C LYS A 107 -6.29 -32.26 -57.32
N ALA A 108 -7.06 -31.36 -57.92
CA ALA A 108 -8.09 -31.71 -58.90
C ALA A 108 -7.50 -32.07 -60.28
N ARG A 109 -6.22 -31.78 -60.51
CA ARG A 109 -5.46 -32.38 -61.62
C ARG A 109 -5.23 -33.86 -61.30
N PRO A 110 -5.28 -34.78 -62.28
CA PRO A 110 -5.04 -36.20 -62.02
C PRO A 110 -3.68 -36.38 -61.31
N MET A 111 -3.70 -36.86 -60.06
CA MET A 111 -2.49 -37.01 -59.25
C MET A 111 -1.70 -38.23 -59.67
N GLU A 112 -0.54 -38.01 -60.26
CA GLU A 112 0.30 -39.09 -60.81
C GLU A 112 1.26 -39.75 -59.78
N SER A 113 1.24 -39.36 -58.49
CA SER A 113 2.12 -40.00 -57.49
C SER A 113 1.67 -39.92 -56.02
N SER A 114 2.08 -40.93 -55.24
CA SER A 114 1.88 -41.06 -53.77
C SER A 114 2.44 -39.87 -52.98
N THR A 115 3.57 -39.28 -53.43
CA THR A 115 4.21 -38.09 -52.84
C THR A 115 3.25 -36.92 -52.67
N SER A 116 2.27 -36.78 -53.59
CA SER A 116 1.27 -35.72 -53.52
C SER A 116 0.34 -35.91 -52.31
N MET A 117 -0.17 -37.13 -52.08
CA MET A 117 -1.06 -37.42 -50.95
C MET A 117 -0.41 -37.16 -49.59
N HIS A 118 0.89 -37.46 -49.46
CA HIS A 118 1.65 -37.24 -48.22
C HIS A 118 1.74 -35.75 -47.86
N ALA A 119 2.10 -34.88 -48.81
CA ALA A 119 2.15 -33.44 -48.63
C ALA A 119 0.78 -32.84 -48.19
N LEU A 120 -0.31 -33.45 -48.65
CA LEU A 120 -1.68 -33.01 -48.36
C LEU A 120 -2.18 -33.49 -47.00
N GLY A 121 -1.64 -34.60 -46.48
CA GLY A 121 -1.82 -35.00 -45.09
C GLY A 121 -1.17 -34.00 -44.13
N TRP A 122 0.07 -33.61 -44.41
CA TRP A 122 0.80 -32.62 -43.59
C TRP A 122 0.17 -31.22 -43.62
N ALA A 123 -0.29 -30.73 -44.78
CA ALA A 123 -1.02 -29.45 -44.84
C ALA A 123 -2.30 -29.43 -43.97
N LEU A 124 -2.97 -30.59 -43.82
CA LEU A 124 -4.12 -30.72 -42.93
C LEU A 124 -3.70 -30.73 -41.44
N VAL A 125 -2.58 -31.38 -41.10
CA VAL A 125 -2.00 -31.34 -39.74
C VAL A 125 -1.58 -29.91 -39.37
N ASP A 126 -0.86 -29.21 -40.26
CA ASP A 126 -0.46 -27.80 -40.07
C ASP A 126 -1.69 -26.91 -39.78
N THR A 127 -2.79 -27.13 -40.52
CA THR A 127 -4.06 -26.39 -40.34
C THR A 127 -4.73 -26.71 -38.99
N ILE A 128 -4.78 -27.99 -38.59
CA ILE A 128 -5.36 -28.41 -37.29
C ILE A 128 -4.54 -27.82 -36.14
N ALA A 129 -3.22 -27.86 -36.23
CA ALA A 129 -2.32 -27.30 -35.24
C ALA A 129 -2.49 -25.77 -35.11
N MET A 130 -2.64 -25.05 -36.24
CA MET A 130 -2.90 -23.61 -36.22
C MET A 130 -4.20 -23.26 -35.47
N VAL A 131 -5.31 -23.95 -35.79
CA VAL A 131 -6.60 -23.74 -35.11
C VAL A 131 -6.51 -24.08 -33.61
N ALA A 132 -5.84 -25.19 -33.27
CA ALA A 132 -5.65 -25.58 -31.88
C ALA A 132 -4.89 -24.53 -31.05
N ARG A 133 -3.89 -23.86 -31.65
CA ARG A 133 -3.16 -22.76 -31.03
C ARG A 133 -4.04 -21.52 -30.84
N THR A 134 -4.68 -21.03 -31.91
CA THR A 134 -5.50 -19.82 -31.87
C THR A 134 -6.64 -19.93 -30.86
N ASP A 135 -7.40 -21.04 -30.87
CA ASP A 135 -8.50 -21.24 -29.92
C ASP A 135 -8.03 -21.26 -28.45
N ALA A 136 -6.82 -21.75 -28.20
CA ALA A 136 -6.23 -21.81 -26.88
C ALA A 136 -5.66 -20.45 -26.42
N ASP A 137 -5.09 -19.67 -27.33
CA ASP A 137 -4.63 -18.30 -27.08
C ASP A 137 -5.81 -17.35 -26.80
N ASP A 138 -6.89 -17.44 -27.57
CA ASP A 138 -8.13 -16.68 -27.35
C ASP A 138 -8.73 -16.99 -25.96
N ALA A 139 -8.83 -18.27 -25.57
CA ALA A 139 -9.35 -18.67 -24.26
C ALA A 139 -8.46 -18.19 -23.10
N ILE A 140 -7.13 -18.26 -23.23
CA ILE A 140 -6.21 -17.72 -22.21
C ILE A 140 -6.36 -16.20 -22.07
N HIS A 141 -6.62 -15.48 -23.17
CA HIS A 141 -6.83 -14.05 -23.15
C HIS A 141 -8.15 -13.66 -22.46
N GLU A 142 -9.24 -14.37 -22.75
CA GLU A 142 -10.55 -14.14 -22.09
C GLU A 142 -10.50 -14.43 -20.59
N ALA A 143 -9.82 -15.52 -20.19
CA ALA A 143 -9.53 -15.85 -18.80
C ALA A 143 -8.64 -14.79 -18.10
N ALA A 144 -7.64 -14.24 -18.79
CA ALA A 144 -6.80 -13.16 -18.25
C ALA A 144 -7.61 -11.89 -17.97
N ASP A 145 -8.47 -11.51 -18.92
CA ASP A 145 -9.37 -10.37 -18.78
C ASP A 145 -10.38 -10.59 -17.65
N ALA A 146 -10.86 -11.83 -17.45
CA ALA A 146 -11.70 -12.19 -16.31
C ALA A 146 -10.97 -11.98 -14.98
N VAL A 147 -9.79 -12.59 -14.79
CA VAL A 147 -8.98 -12.47 -13.56
C VAL A 147 -8.69 -11.01 -13.22
N MET A 148 -8.47 -10.16 -14.24
CA MET A 148 -8.24 -8.72 -14.05
C MET A 148 -9.50 -7.93 -13.65
N ARG A 149 -10.70 -8.37 -14.06
CA ARG A 149 -11.98 -7.80 -13.58
C ARG A 149 -12.24 -8.20 -12.12
N ALA A 150 -12.06 -9.47 -11.78
CA ALA A 150 -12.20 -9.95 -10.40
C ALA A 150 -11.24 -9.24 -9.43
N ALA A 151 -9.96 -9.09 -9.78
CA ALA A 151 -9.02 -8.36 -8.95
C ALA A 151 -9.51 -6.93 -8.62
N ARG A 152 -10.00 -6.19 -9.63
CA ARG A 152 -10.55 -4.83 -9.44
C ARG A 152 -11.80 -4.78 -8.55
N ALA A 153 -12.58 -5.86 -8.49
CA ALA A 153 -13.74 -5.98 -7.60
C ALA A 153 -13.32 -6.34 -6.16
N THR A 154 -12.33 -7.23 -5.99
CA THR A 154 -11.89 -7.73 -4.69
C THR A 154 -10.98 -6.75 -3.93
N ASP A 155 -10.05 -6.07 -4.62
CA ASP A 155 -9.08 -5.15 -4.00
C ASP A 155 -9.72 -4.07 -3.08
N PRO A 156 -10.77 -3.31 -3.49
CA PRO A 156 -11.37 -2.29 -2.62
C PRO A 156 -12.13 -2.90 -1.42
N VAL A 157 -12.66 -4.11 -1.55
CA VAL A 157 -13.36 -4.82 -0.45
C VAL A 157 -12.37 -5.24 0.63
N LEU A 158 -11.22 -5.79 0.23
CA LEU A 158 -10.14 -6.15 1.15
C LEU A 158 -9.56 -4.91 1.85
N ALA A 159 -9.44 -3.78 1.16
CA ALA A 159 -9.05 -2.52 1.77
C ALA A 159 -10.12 -1.97 2.74
N ALA A 160 -11.41 -2.10 2.42
CA ALA A 160 -12.52 -1.62 3.24
C ALA A 160 -12.75 -2.43 4.54
N ARG A 161 -12.23 -3.66 4.63
CA ARG A 161 -12.29 -4.52 5.85
C ARG A 161 -11.79 -3.80 7.11
N GLY A 162 -10.78 -2.93 6.99
CA GLY A 162 -10.29 -2.11 8.10
C GLY A 162 -11.35 -1.12 8.64
N GLY A 163 -11.92 -0.29 7.76
CA GLY A 163 -12.94 0.69 8.14
C GLY A 163 -14.27 0.07 8.60
N ALA A 164 -14.59 -1.14 8.13
CA ALA A 164 -15.73 -1.92 8.61
C ALA A 164 -15.60 -2.26 10.10
N ARG A 165 -14.39 -2.66 10.51
CA ARG A 165 -14.04 -2.97 11.89
C ARG A 165 -14.09 -1.72 12.78
N GLU A 166 -13.56 -0.59 12.29
CA GLU A 166 -13.66 0.71 12.99
C GLU A 166 -15.12 1.16 13.18
N GLY A 167 -15.98 0.96 12.17
CA GLY A 167 -17.41 1.21 12.27
C GLY A 167 -18.11 0.35 13.33
N TYR A 168 -17.73 -0.93 13.43
CA TYR A 168 -18.25 -1.83 14.46
C TYR A 168 -17.78 -1.45 15.88
N GLU A 169 -16.50 -1.09 16.05
CA GLU A 169 -15.96 -0.56 17.32
C GLU A 169 -16.69 0.73 17.76
N HIS A 170 -17.17 1.54 16.81
CA HIS A 170 -18.01 2.71 17.11
C HIS A 170 -19.38 2.30 17.69
N VAL A 171 -20.02 1.26 17.14
CA VAL A 171 -21.29 0.72 17.66
C VAL A 171 -21.09 0.15 19.07
N LEU A 172 -20.01 -0.62 19.32
CA LEU A 172 -19.64 -1.10 20.65
C LEU A 172 -19.39 0.06 21.66
N THR A 173 -18.77 1.14 21.19
CA THR A 173 -18.53 2.35 22.00
C THR A 173 -19.84 3.07 22.37
N LEU A 174 -20.85 3.04 21.50
CA LEU A 174 -22.19 3.54 21.83
C LEU A 174 -22.89 2.59 22.81
N ALA A 175 -22.92 1.28 22.53
CA ALA A 175 -23.59 0.26 23.35
C ALA A 175 -23.10 0.27 24.80
N SER A 176 -21.77 0.29 25.00
CA SER A 176 -21.16 0.36 26.34
C SER A 176 -21.47 1.64 27.13
N ARG A 177 -21.79 2.76 26.46
CA ARG A 177 -22.18 4.02 27.12
C ARG A 177 -23.66 4.06 27.50
N PHE A 178 -24.51 3.35 26.76
CA PHE A 178 -25.97 3.38 26.89
C PHE A 178 -26.53 1.97 27.17
N SER A 179 -25.97 1.32 28.20
CA SER A 179 -26.20 -0.04 28.72
C SER A 179 -27.65 -0.44 29.07
N ALA A 180 -28.67 0.24 28.55
CA ALA A 180 -30.09 -0.03 28.79
C ALA A 180 -30.98 0.15 27.53
N ASP A 181 -30.41 0.38 26.35
CA ASP A 181 -31.18 0.56 25.11
C ASP A 181 -31.26 -0.74 24.27
N GLN A 182 -32.47 -1.32 24.20
CA GLN A 182 -32.71 -2.58 23.49
C GLN A 182 -32.56 -2.49 21.97
N GLU A 183 -32.80 -1.31 21.36
CA GLU A 183 -32.56 -1.16 19.91
C GLU A 183 -31.05 -1.07 19.62
N LEU A 184 -30.25 -0.53 20.54
CA LEU A 184 -28.80 -0.49 20.38
C LEU A 184 -28.16 -1.89 20.51
N GLU A 185 -28.60 -2.72 21.46
CA GLU A 185 -28.22 -4.15 21.55
C GLU A 185 -28.59 -4.90 20.26
N ARG A 186 -29.77 -4.61 19.68
CA ARG A 186 -30.23 -5.21 18.43
C ARG A 186 -29.37 -4.79 17.23
N LEU A 187 -29.02 -3.50 17.14
CA LEU A 187 -28.13 -2.98 16.09
C LEU A 187 -26.71 -3.52 16.22
N GLU A 188 -26.17 -3.67 17.45
CA GLU A 188 -24.89 -4.33 17.70
C GLU A 188 -24.90 -5.78 17.20
N ALA A 189 -25.91 -6.57 17.58
CA ALA A 189 -26.03 -7.96 17.15
C ALA A 189 -26.12 -8.10 15.62
N LYS A 190 -26.86 -7.20 14.97
CA LYS A 190 -26.99 -7.15 13.49
C LYS A 190 -25.69 -6.69 12.82
N ALA A 191 -24.99 -5.71 13.39
CA ALA A 191 -23.71 -5.24 12.90
C ALA A 191 -22.65 -6.36 13.00
N ARG A 192 -22.60 -7.09 14.11
CA ARG A 192 -21.70 -8.23 14.26
C ARG A 192 -21.93 -9.29 13.18
N GLN A 193 -23.20 -9.69 12.97
CA GLN A 193 -23.55 -10.67 11.93
C GLN A 193 -23.14 -10.23 10.51
N LEU A 194 -23.31 -8.95 10.19
CA LEU A 194 -22.92 -8.40 8.89
C LEU A 194 -21.40 -8.26 8.74
N LEU A 195 -20.66 -7.97 9.82
CA LEU A 195 -19.20 -7.96 9.79
C LEU A 195 -18.65 -9.37 9.60
N ASP A 196 -19.11 -10.34 10.39
CA ASP A 196 -18.74 -11.75 10.26
C ASP A 196 -19.04 -12.28 8.83
N HIS A 197 -20.18 -11.89 8.24
CA HIS A 197 -20.54 -12.23 6.86
C HIS A 197 -19.66 -11.54 5.81
N ALA A 198 -19.38 -10.24 5.97
CA ALA A 198 -18.54 -9.48 5.05
C ALA A 198 -17.08 -9.98 5.06
N GLU A 199 -16.53 -10.33 6.21
CA GLU A 199 -15.20 -10.93 6.31
C GLU A 199 -15.16 -12.30 5.62
N LEU A 200 -16.17 -13.15 5.83
CA LEU A 200 -16.25 -14.48 5.20
C LEU A 200 -16.40 -14.42 3.67
N GLU A 201 -17.24 -13.53 3.14
CA GLU A 201 -17.37 -13.34 1.68
C GLU A 201 -16.11 -12.68 1.09
N ALA A 202 -15.42 -11.79 1.80
CA ALA A 202 -14.14 -11.22 1.35
C ALA A 202 -13.01 -12.27 1.31
N GLU A 203 -12.97 -13.19 2.28
CA GLU A 203 -12.04 -14.33 2.28
C GLU A 203 -12.38 -15.34 1.17
N ALA A 204 -13.67 -15.61 0.92
CA ALA A 204 -14.12 -16.42 -0.21
C ALA A 204 -13.73 -15.78 -1.55
N ALA A 205 -13.89 -14.47 -1.71
CA ALA A 205 -13.47 -13.72 -2.91
C ALA A 205 -11.96 -13.81 -3.14
N ALA A 206 -11.15 -13.62 -2.09
CA ALA A 206 -9.70 -13.74 -2.17
C ALA A 206 -9.25 -15.17 -2.55
N GLY A 207 -9.89 -16.19 -1.97
CA GLY A 207 -9.63 -17.60 -2.29
C GLY A 207 -10.00 -17.96 -3.74
N ALA A 208 -11.16 -17.51 -4.21
CA ALA A 208 -11.62 -17.72 -5.58
C ALA A 208 -10.71 -17.01 -6.60
N LEU A 209 -10.27 -15.78 -6.31
CA LEU A 209 -9.30 -15.04 -7.14
C LEU A 209 -7.93 -15.72 -7.20
N ALA A 210 -7.46 -16.30 -6.09
CA ALA A 210 -6.24 -17.10 -6.06
C ALA A 210 -6.37 -18.37 -6.91
N ALA A 211 -7.51 -19.07 -6.83
CA ALA A 211 -7.80 -20.24 -7.66
C ALA A 211 -7.89 -19.87 -9.16
N ALA A 212 -8.47 -18.73 -9.50
CA ALA A 212 -8.55 -18.23 -10.87
C ALA A 212 -7.14 -17.97 -11.46
N ARG A 213 -6.27 -17.28 -10.71
CA ARG A 213 -4.86 -17.06 -11.09
C ARG A 213 -4.08 -18.37 -11.27
N ALA A 214 -4.27 -19.35 -10.38
CA ALA A 214 -3.62 -20.65 -10.48
C ALA A 214 -4.04 -21.42 -11.75
N ARG A 215 -5.34 -21.40 -12.10
CA ARG A 215 -5.86 -22.02 -13.33
C ARG A 215 -5.40 -21.30 -14.59
N GLN A 216 -5.36 -19.96 -14.59
CA GLN A 216 -4.80 -19.17 -15.68
C GLN A 216 -3.32 -19.55 -15.95
N GLN A 217 -2.52 -19.72 -14.89
CA GLN A 217 -1.13 -20.18 -15.00
C GLN A 217 -1.02 -21.64 -15.48
N ALA A 218 -1.94 -22.51 -15.06
CA ALA A 218 -2.02 -23.89 -15.55
C ALA A 218 -2.37 -23.94 -17.05
N ALA A 219 -3.32 -23.13 -17.51
CA ALA A 219 -3.66 -22.97 -18.93
C ALA A 219 -2.43 -22.55 -19.75
N GLY A 220 -1.70 -21.52 -19.30
CA GLY A 220 -0.45 -21.09 -19.95
C GLY A 220 0.63 -22.18 -20.00
N SER A 221 0.81 -22.96 -18.93
CA SER A 221 1.74 -24.10 -18.91
C SER A 221 1.34 -25.19 -19.91
N LYS A 222 0.05 -25.55 -19.98
CA LYS A 222 -0.48 -26.53 -20.94
C LYS A 222 -0.40 -26.01 -22.38
N ARG A 223 -0.55 -24.70 -22.60
CA ARG A 223 -0.41 -24.05 -23.91
C ARG A 223 1.00 -24.19 -24.47
N ALA A 224 2.02 -24.05 -23.62
CA ALA A 224 3.41 -24.29 -23.99
C ALA A 224 3.68 -25.77 -24.32
N ALA A 225 3.09 -26.71 -23.54
CA ALA A 225 3.17 -28.15 -23.86
C ALA A 225 2.47 -28.52 -25.19
N LEU A 226 1.37 -27.84 -25.55
CA LEU A 226 0.73 -27.97 -26.86
C LEU A 226 1.65 -27.48 -28.00
N ASP A 227 2.40 -26.37 -27.81
CA ASP A 227 3.38 -25.91 -28.80
C ASP A 227 4.54 -26.90 -28.95
N GLU A 228 5.09 -27.42 -27.85
CA GLU A 228 6.16 -28.44 -27.88
C GLU A 228 5.71 -29.72 -28.58
N LEU A 229 4.48 -30.19 -28.31
CA LEU A 229 3.87 -31.32 -28.99
C LEU A 229 3.75 -31.07 -30.51
N VAL A 230 3.27 -29.89 -30.92
CA VAL A 230 3.20 -29.52 -32.34
C VAL A 230 4.58 -29.59 -32.99
N GLU A 231 5.57 -28.89 -32.45
CA GLU A 231 6.91 -28.82 -33.05
C GLU A 231 7.57 -30.19 -33.14
N SER A 232 7.41 -31.03 -32.11
CA SER A 232 7.86 -32.43 -32.11
C SER A 232 7.23 -33.23 -33.27
N ARG A 233 5.90 -33.14 -33.46
CA ARG A 233 5.22 -33.83 -34.55
C ARG A 233 5.58 -33.27 -35.94
N LEU A 234 5.83 -31.96 -36.07
CA LEU A 234 6.28 -31.36 -37.33
C LEU A 234 7.71 -31.78 -37.71
N ALA A 235 8.56 -32.10 -36.74
CA ALA A 235 9.90 -32.66 -36.97
C ALA A 235 9.86 -34.13 -37.46
N GLU A 236 8.83 -34.90 -37.13
CA GLU A 236 8.66 -36.33 -37.50
C GLU A 236 8.25 -36.59 -38.97
N ARG A 237 8.36 -35.58 -39.86
CA ARG A 237 7.89 -35.56 -41.27
C ARG A 237 8.36 -36.70 -42.21
N GLY A 238 9.18 -37.64 -41.75
CA GLY A 238 9.69 -38.79 -42.50
C GLY A 238 8.79 -40.04 -42.55
N SER A 239 7.69 -40.09 -41.79
CA SER A 239 6.74 -41.23 -41.77
C SER A 239 5.42 -40.91 -42.48
N GLU A 240 4.64 -41.93 -42.84
CA GLU A 240 3.30 -41.75 -43.42
C GLU A 240 2.31 -41.40 -42.29
N PRO A 241 1.72 -40.19 -42.27
CA PRO A 241 1.08 -39.67 -41.06
C PRO A 241 -0.23 -40.40 -40.75
N HIS A 242 -0.36 -40.95 -39.53
CA HIS A 242 -1.65 -41.32 -38.96
C HIS A 242 -2.42 -40.05 -38.55
N VAL A 243 -2.92 -39.31 -39.55
CA VAL A 243 -3.58 -38.00 -39.38
C VAL A 243 -4.75 -38.05 -38.38
N GLY A 244 -5.43 -39.20 -38.25
CA GLY A 244 -6.49 -39.40 -37.27
C GLY A 244 -6.00 -39.42 -35.81
N GLU A 245 -4.82 -39.99 -35.56
CA GLU A 245 -4.20 -40.06 -34.23
C GLU A 245 -3.66 -38.69 -33.83
N LEU A 246 -2.86 -38.05 -34.70
CA LEU A 246 -2.34 -36.69 -34.51
C LEU A 246 -3.44 -35.66 -34.29
N ARG A 247 -4.55 -35.77 -35.03
CA ARG A 247 -5.74 -34.93 -34.82
C ARG A 247 -6.36 -35.14 -33.44
N THR A 248 -6.40 -36.38 -32.95
CA THR A 248 -6.99 -36.71 -31.64
C THR A 248 -6.09 -36.20 -30.52
N GLU A 249 -4.77 -36.39 -30.65
CA GLU A 249 -3.74 -35.91 -29.73
C GLU A 249 -3.76 -34.37 -29.58
N LEU A 250 -3.71 -33.64 -30.71
CA LEU A 250 -3.74 -32.18 -30.73
C LEU A 250 -5.07 -31.59 -30.24
N LEU A 251 -6.21 -32.20 -30.59
CA LEU A 251 -7.52 -31.74 -30.11
C LEU A 251 -7.73 -32.03 -28.61
N GLY A 252 -7.16 -33.12 -28.09
CA GLY A 252 -7.13 -33.41 -26.65
C GLY A 252 -6.32 -32.37 -25.88
N ALA A 253 -5.08 -32.13 -26.31
CA ALA A 253 -4.22 -31.11 -25.68
C ALA A 253 -4.85 -29.70 -25.74
N ARG A 254 -5.48 -29.32 -26.87
CA ARG A 254 -6.30 -28.09 -26.98
C ARG A 254 -7.42 -28.05 -25.95
N GLN A 255 -8.18 -29.14 -25.80
CA GLN A 255 -9.29 -29.21 -24.84
C GLN A 255 -8.81 -29.04 -23.40
N GLU A 256 -7.64 -29.57 -23.03
CA GLU A 256 -7.09 -29.40 -21.68
C GLU A 256 -6.66 -27.96 -21.37
N VAL A 257 -6.18 -27.18 -22.35
CA VAL A 257 -5.88 -25.75 -22.19
C VAL A 257 -7.16 -24.95 -22.00
N VAL A 258 -8.13 -25.17 -22.89
CA VAL A 258 -9.43 -24.48 -22.85
C VAL A 258 -10.19 -24.80 -21.56
N ALA A 259 -10.10 -26.03 -21.04
CA ALA A 259 -10.73 -26.41 -19.77
C ALA A 259 -10.15 -25.65 -18.56
N GLU A 260 -8.83 -25.43 -18.50
CA GLU A 260 -8.22 -24.63 -17.42
C GLU A 260 -8.59 -23.14 -17.56
N ALA A 261 -8.62 -22.61 -18.78
CA ALA A 261 -9.02 -21.23 -19.04
C ALA A 261 -10.47 -20.96 -18.61
N LEU A 262 -11.42 -21.81 -19.03
CA LEU A 262 -12.82 -21.73 -18.60
C LEU A 262 -12.97 -21.91 -17.08
N GLY A 263 -12.20 -22.80 -16.46
CA GLY A 263 -12.17 -22.95 -15.01
C GLY A 263 -11.61 -21.73 -14.28
N ALA A 264 -10.71 -20.97 -14.90
CA ALA A 264 -10.22 -19.70 -14.38
C ALA A 264 -11.31 -18.62 -14.47
N GLU A 265 -12.06 -18.55 -15.57
CA GLU A 265 -13.21 -17.65 -15.71
C GLU A 265 -14.31 -17.94 -14.68
N GLU A 266 -14.67 -19.21 -14.46
CA GLU A 266 -15.66 -19.61 -13.45
C GLU A 266 -15.20 -19.20 -12.04
N SER A 267 -13.93 -19.47 -11.71
CA SER A 267 -13.33 -19.05 -10.43
C SER A 267 -13.31 -17.52 -10.28
N SER A 268 -13.11 -16.81 -11.39
CA SER A 268 -13.10 -15.34 -11.44
C SER A 268 -14.51 -14.76 -11.24
N ALA A 269 -15.53 -15.36 -11.85
CA ALA A 269 -16.93 -14.96 -11.66
C ALA A 269 -17.38 -15.20 -10.21
N GLN A 270 -16.97 -16.31 -9.60
CA GLN A 270 -17.20 -16.57 -8.17
C GLN A 270 -16.52 -15.52 -7.28
N ALA A 271 -15.30 -15.08 -7.63
CA ALA A 271 -14.60 -14.03 -6.90
C ALA A 271 -15.31 -12.66 -7.01
N GLU A 272 -15.79 -12.28 -8.20
CA GLU A 272 -16.60 -11.08 -8.41
C GLU A 272 -17.91 -11.11 -7.60
N GLU A 273 -18.60 -12.26 -7.58
CA GLU A 273 -19.86 -12.40 -6.84
C GLU A 273 -19.65 -12.30 -5.32
N SER A 274 -18.65 -13.00 -4.78
CA SER A 274 -18.33 -12.92 -3.35
C SER A 274 -17.83 -11.53 -2.94
N ALA A 275 -17.01 -10.87 -3.77
CA ALA A 275 -16.59 -9.49 -3.52
C ALA A 275 -17.81 -8.54 -3.49
N ARG A 276 -18.79 -8.75 -4.37
CA ARG A 276 -20.04 -8.00 -4.36
C ARG A 276 -20.85 -8.24 -3.09
N ARG A 277 -21.05 -9.49 -2.65
CA ARG A 277 -21.81 -9.78 -1.41
C ARG A 277 -21.13 -9.17 -0.18
N ALA A 278 -19.80 -9.22 -0.11
CA ALA A 278 -19.03 -8.54 0.92
C ALA A 278 -19.27 -7.01 0.87
N GLY A 279 -19.20 -6.39 -0.31
CA GLY A 279 -19.51 -4.96 -0.49
C GLY A 279 -20.93 -4.58 -0.05
N ASP A 280 -21.94 -5.36 -0.46
CA ASP A 280 -23.35 -5.17 -0.08
C ASP A 280 -23.56 -5.29 1.45
N ALA A 281 -22.80 -6.18 2.12
CA ALA A 281 -22.80 -6.30 3.58
C ALA A 281 -22.09 -5.12 4.27
N LEU A 282 -20.98 -4.62 3.72
CA LEU A 282 -20.28 -3.42 4.21
C LEU A 282 -21.14 -2.16 4.09
N GLU A 283 -21.94 -2.01 3.03
CA GLU A 283 -22.88 -0.89 2.89
C GLU A 283 -23.99 -0.96 3.95
N GLN A 284 -24.50 -2.15 4.26
CA GLN A 284 -25.47 -2.35 5.34
C GLN A 284 -24.89 -2.07 6.74
N LEU A 285 -23.60 -2.38 6.98
CA LEU A 285 -22.91 -1.98 8.21
C LEU A 285 -22.87 -0.46 8.36
N GLN A 286 -22.53 0.26 7.28
CA GLN A 286 -22.50 1.73 7.33
C GLN A 286 -23.89 2.32 7.61
N GLU A 287 -24.97 1.72 7.09
CA GLU A 287 -26.33 2.16 7.43
C GLU A 287 -26.67 1.91 8.91
N ILE A 288 -26.26 0.77 9.50
CA ILE A 288 -26.44 0.52 10.94
C ILE A 288 -25.66 1.53 11.79
N VAL A 289 -24.44 1.89 11.38
CA VAL A 289 -23.66 2.95 12.07
C VAL A 289 -24.38 4.30 12.00
N ARG A 290 -25.02 4.64 10.88
CA ARG A 290 -25.87 5.84 10.75
C ARG A 290 -27.12 5.75 11.62
N GLU A 291 -27.80 4.61 11.65
CA GLU A 291 -29.01 4.35 12.44
C GLU A 291 -28.72 4.49 13.94
N ALA A 292 -27.64 3.86 14.44
CA ALA A 292 -27.19 3.99 15.83
C ALA A 292 -26.85 5.44 16.20
N ALA A 293 -26.23 6.21 15.28
CA ALA A 293 -25.94 7.63 15.48
C ALA A 293 -27.22 8.52 15.45
N VAL A 294 -28.31 8.06 14.84
CA VAL A 294 -29.62 8.76 14.82
C VAL A 294 -30.49 8.42 16.03
N LEU A 295 -30.41 7.20 16.57
CA LEU A 295 -31.09 6.80 17.82
C LEU A 295 -30.49 7.50 19.05
N HIS A 296 -29.17 7.73 19.03
CA HIS A 296 -28.47 8.57 20.01
C HIS A 296 -27.90 9.83 19.34
N PRO A 297 -28.76 10.76 18.89
CA PRO A 297 -28.28 12.02 18.36
C PRO A 297 -27.64 12.78 19.52
N VAL A 298 -26.42 13.28 19.31
CA VAL A 298 -25.72 14.11 20.30
C VAL A 298 -26.57 15.35 20.58
N SER A 299 -27.36 15.30 21.66
CA SER A 299 -28.53 16.16 21.78
C SER A 299 -28.16 17.57 22.22
N ARG A 300 -28.72 18.54 21.51
CA ARG A 300 -28.49 19.98 21.70
C ARG A 300 -29.21 20.49 22.95
N GLU A 301 -28.48 20.81 24.01
CA GLU A 301 -28.87 21.85 24.95
C GLU A 301 -27.68 22.78 25.24
N VAL A 302 -27.97 24.09 25.35
CA VAL A 302 -27.08 25.28 25.55
C VAL A 302 -26.57 25.96 24.26
N PRO A 303 -26.51 27.31 24.19
CA PRO A 303 -26.30 28.05 22.95
C PRO A 303 -24.81 28.25 22.61
N ILE A 304 -24.48 28.13 21.32
CA ILE A 304 -23.16 28.47 20.78
C ILE A 304 -23.01 29.99 20.75
N ASN A 305 -21.98 30.51 21.41
CA ASN A 305 -21.42 31.81 21.03
C ASN A 305 -19.89 31.82 21.21
N THR A 306 -19.20 32.23 20.14
CA THR A 306 -17.75 32.49 20.02
C THR A 306 -16.75 31.32 20.27
N ARG A 307 -16.39 30.70 19.15
CA ARG A 307 -15.02 30.57 18.56
C ARG A 307 -13.91 29.75 19.23
N ASP A 308 -13.86 29.62 20.55
CA ASP A 308 -12.68 29.00 21.21
C ASP A 308 -12.82 27.51 21.49
N ASP A 309 -14.01 27.03 21.82
CA ASP A 309 -14.21 25.62 22.18
C ASP A 309 -14.11 24.67 20.96
N ILE A 310 -14.19 25.19 19.70
CA ILE A 310 -14.01 24.45 18.42
C ILE A 310 -12.66 23.74 18.41
N ARG A 311 -11.67 24.33 19.10
CA ARG A 311 -10.29 23.86 19.14
C ARG A 311 -10.07 22.68 20.08
N SER A 312 -11.00 22.38 21.00
CA SER A 312 -10.73 21.53 22.18
C SER A 312 -11.14 20.06 22.07
N LEU A 313 -11.75 19.63 20.96
CA LEU A 313 -12.43 18.33 20.86
C LEU A 313 -11.87 17.37 19.81
N PHE A 314 -10.63 17.58 19.36
CA PHE A 314 -10.08 16.85 18.21
C PHE A 314 -8.72 16.18 18.36
N PHE A 315 -7.94 16.47 19.41
CA PHE A 315 -6.60 15.86 19.56
C PHE A 315 -6.25 15.58 21.01
N GLY A 316 -6.08 14.29 21.35
CA GLY A 316 -5.30 13.90 22.52
C GLY A 316 -5.62 12.56 23.20
N ARG A 317 -4.90 11.49 22.77
CA ARG A 317 -4.37 10.36 23.57
C ARG A 317 -5.22 9.09 23.81
N LEU A 318 -4.70 7.96 23.30
CA LEU A 318 -4.55 6.60 23.88
C LEU A 318 -3.82 5.73 22.82
N GLY A 319 -3.04 4.68 23.10
CA GLY A 319 -2.58 4.05 24.35
C GLY A 319 -1.82 2.74 24.02
N GLU A 320 -0.94 2.27 24.90
CA GLU A 320 -0.11 1.04 24.70
C GLU A 320 -0.82 -0.29 25.07
N ALA A 321 -0.12 -1.40 24.79
CA ALA A 321 -0.27 -2.80 25.26
C ALA A 321 -1.34 -3.69 24.58
N GLY A 322 -1.10 -4.99 24.29
CA GLY A 322 0.13 -5.79 24.37
C GLY A 322 -0.15 -7.32 24.34
N ALA A 323 0.72 -8.16 23.77
CA ALA A 323 0.65 -9.64 23.83
C ALA A 323 2.00 -10.33 23.49
N PRO A 324 2.27 -11.61 23.88
CA PRO A 324 3.64 -12.10 24.09
C PRO A 324 4.19 -13.20 23.13
N SER A 325 5.52 -13.18 23.00
CA SER A 325 6.49 -14.30 22.83
C SER A 325 6.05 -15.72 22.42
N VAL A 326 6.58 -16.23 21.30
CA VAL A 326 7.27 -17.55 21.18
C VAL A 326 8.48 -17.42 20.21
N ALA A 327 9.49 -18.28 20.36
CA ALA A 327 10.82 -18.20 19.72
C ALA A 327 10.91 -18.64 18.24
N ALA A 328 12.04 -18.28 17.61
CA ALA A 328 12.49 -18.69 16.27
C ALA A 328 13.15 -20.10 16.28
N PRO A 329 13.67 -20.66 15.15
CA PRO A 329 14.89 -20.14 14.51
C PRO A 329 14.94 -20.12 12.95
N ALA A 330 15.86 -19.29 12.45
CA ALA A 330 16.79 -19.44 11.31
C ALA A 330 16.36 -20.21 10.03
N THR A 331 16.33 -19.62 8.82
CA THR A 331 17.44 -19.09 7.97
C THR A 331 18.54 -20.09 7.64
N ASP A 332 18.67 -20.45 6.35
CA ASP A 332 19.81 -20.12 5.45
C ASP A 332 19.54 -20.75 4.05
N GLU A 333 20.20 -20.45 2.92
CA GLU A 333 21.40 -19.64 2.60
C GLU A 333 21.17 -18.76 1.34
N ALA A 334 22.11 -17.85 1.06
CA ALA A 334 22.35 -17.30 -0.29
C ALA A 334 23.74 -17.73 -0.80
N PRO A 335 23.90 -18.12 -2.09
CA PRO A 335 25.20 -18.49 -2.63
C PRO A 335 25.95 -17.32 -3.27
N THR A 336 27.28 -17.29 -3.13
CA THR A 336 28.17 -16.51 -4.02
C THR A 336 29.20 -17.44 -4.68
N THR A 337 29.56 -17.10 -5.92
CA THR A 337 30.47 -17.82 -6.81
C THR A 337 31.81 -17.05 -6.96
N PRO A 338 32.74 -17.43 -7.85
CA PRO A 338 33.58 -18.64 -7.81
C PRO A 338 35.10 -18.32 -7.96
N GLY A 339 36.02 -19.29 -7.79
CA GLY A 339 37.46 -18.98 -8.01
C GLY A 339 38.56 -20.06 -7.89
N SER A 340 38.53 -21.11 -8.73
CA SER A 340 39.72 -21.81 -9.29
C SER A 340 40.81 -22.47 -8.40
N SER A 341 40.77 -23.82 -8.38
CA SER A 341 41.88 -24.77 -8.70
C SER A 341 43.22 -24.73 -7.95
N THR A 342 43.49 -25.74 -7.11
CA THR A 342 44.38 -26.89 -7.46
C THR A 342 44.34 -28.00 -6.39
N ALA A 343 44.68 -29.23 -6.76
CA ALA A 343 44.78 -30.44 -5.91
C ALA A 343 46.25 -30.94 -5.89
N PRO A 344 46.68 -32.02 -5.17
CA PRO A 344 45.86 -33.05 -4.49
C PRO A 344 46.40 -33.67 -3.16
N ALA A 345 45.56 -34.56 -2.61
CA ALA A 345 45.87 -35.82 -1.91
C ALA A 345 46.39 -35.85 -0.44
N GLY A 346 45.84 -36.83 0.29
CA GLY A 346 46.26 -37.30 1.62
C GLY A 346 45.33 -36.87 2.77
N SER A 347 44.79 -37.70 3.65
CA SER A 347 44.64 -39.16 3.83
C SER A 347 43.96 -39.32 5.22
N SER A 348 43.24 -40.42 5.44
CA SER A 348 42.98 -41.06 6.75
C SER A 348 42.31 -40.26 7.91
N ALA A 349 41.03 -40.59 8.17
CA ALA A 349 40.50 -40.86 9.52
C ALA A 349 41.09 -42.21 10.05
N PRO A 350 40.83 -42.71 11.29
CA PRO A 350 39.86 -42.30 12.35
C PRO A 350 40.58 -42.09 13.72
N SER A 351 40.06 -42.29 14.96
CA SER A 351 38.77 -42.79 15.53
C SER A 351 38.58 -42.28 16.99
N GLU A 352 37.33 -42.31 17.49
CA GLU A 352 36.94 -42.22 18.93
C GLU A 352 37.29 -40.89 19.65
N GLY A 353 36.66 -40.45 20.75
CA GLY A 353 35.55 -40.95 21.58
C GLY A 353 35.59 -40.26 22.96
N ALA A 354 34.45 -40.20 23.68
CA ALA A 354 34.27 -39.74 25.08
C ALA A 354 34.26 -38.22 25.40
N GLU A 355 33.05 -37.75 25.74
CA GLU A 355 32.63 -36.92 26.88
C GLU A 355 33.64 -36.06 27.69
N GLY A 356 33.32 -34.77 27.88
CA GLY A 356 33.92 -33.92 28.92
C GLY A 356 33.59 -32.42 28.82
N SER A 357 32.67 -31.93 29.64
CA SER A 357 32.44 -30.49 29.91
C SER A 357 32.99 -30.12 31.30
N PRO A 358 33.15 -28.82 31.65
CA PRO A 358 33.64 -27.69 30.86
C PRO A 358 34.71 -26.87 31.63
N GLU A 359 35.52 -26.04 30.94
CA GLU A 359 36.18 -24.87 31.55
C GLU A 359 36.26 -23.70 30.55
N PRO A 360 36.20 -22.43 31.01
CA PRO A 360 36.08 -21.28 30.13
C PRO A 360 37.45 -20.85 29.58
N SER A 361 37.50 -20.52 28.29
CA SER A 361 38.64 -19.82 27.68
C SER A 361 38.24 -18.40 27.34
N ASP A 362 39.01 -17.43 27.81
CA ASP A 362 38.80 -16.00 27.54
C ASP A 362 39.06 -15.67 26.06
N GLU A 363 38.01 -15.45 25.28
CA GLU A 363 38.12 -14.64 24.05
C GLU A 363 37.82 -13.17 24.38
N PRO A 364 38.70 -12.22 24.01
CA PRO A 364 38.47 -10.81 24.27
C PRO A 364 37.29 -10.31 23.43
N ALA A 365 36.27 -9.77 24.10
CA ALA A 365 35.10 -9.18 23.45
C ALA A 365 35.54 -8.19 22.35
N ALA A 366 35.01 -8.38 21.14
CA ALA A 366 35.28 -7.47 20.04
C ALA A 366 34.85 -6.05 20.42
N VAL A 367 35.79 -5.11 20.33
CA VAL A 367 35.52 -3.69 20.61
C VAL A 367 34.60 -3.16 19.51
N GLU A 368 33.29 -3.08 19.80
CA GLU A 368 32.35 -2.39 18.92
C GLU A 368 32.85 -0.98 18.65
N GLN A 369 33.13 -0.68 17.38
CA GLN A 369 33.40 0.70 16.99
C GLN A 369 32.10 1.50 17.10
N PRO A 370 32.14 2.74 17.62
CA PRO A 370 30.94 3.55 17.79
C PRO A 370 30.27 3.78 16.44
N GLN A 371 28.96 3.53 16.38
CA GLN A 371 28.17 3.77 15.17
C GLN A 371 28.30 5.24 14.72
N PRO A 372 28.43 5.50 13.41
CA PRO A 372 28.55 6.85 12.89
C PRO A 372 27.28 7.67 13.18
N TRP A 373 27.40 9.01 13.15
CA TRP A 373 26.28 9.92 13.42
C TRP A 373 25.06 9.68 12.52
N TYR A 374 25.30 9.32 11.27
CA TYR A 374 24.29 8.88 10.32
C TYR A 374 24.90 7.91 9.31
N TRP A 375 24.10 7.00 8.77
CA TRP A 375 24.53 6.03 7.75
C TRP A 375 23.35 5.67 6.84
N TRP A 376 23.66 5.04 5.70
CA TRP A 376 22.64 4.51 4.81
C TRP A 376 22.52 3.00 5.00
N GLN A 377 21.35 2.54 5.46
CA GLN A 377 21.10 1.14 5.73
C GLN A 377 20.24 0.52 4.63
N PRO A 378 20.71 -0.53 3.91
CA PRO A 378 19.86 -1.34 3.04
C PRO A 378 18.65 -1.86 3.81
N VAL A 379 17.47 -1.75 3.21
CA VAL A 379 16.23 -2.27 3.79
C VAL A 379 16.00 -3.68 3.26
N ASP A 380 15.83 -4.63 4.18
CA ASP A 380 15.36 -5.98 3.86
C ASP A 380 13.83 -6.05 3.96
N ALA A 381 13.24 -7.21 3.66
CA ALA A 381 11.78 -7.38 3.55
C ALA A 381 11.00 -7.18 4.87
N ARG A 382 11.66 -6.82 5.99
CA ARG A 382 11.05 -6.65 7.32
C ARG A 382 10.53 -5.24 7.62
N GLY A 383 10.61 -4.32 6.65
CA GLY A 383 10.09 -2.94 6.78
C GLY A 383 11.15 -1.92 7.19
N ILE A 384 10.72 -0.68 7.45
CA ILE A 384 11.63 0.44 7.74
C ILE A 384 12.27 0.26 9.14
N PRO A 385 13.62 0.23 9.26
CA PRO A 385 14.28 0.09 10.55
C PRO A 385 13.98 1.23 11.53
N SER A 386 13.84 0.90 12.82
CA SER A 386 13.75 1.88 13.90
C SER A 386 15.04 2.72 13.97
N GLY A 387 14.90 4.05 13.97
CA GLY A 387 16.01 4.99 13.83
C GLY A 387 16.23 5.55 12.42
N ALA A 388 15.38 5.18 11.45
CA ALA A 388 15.34 5.84 10.15
C ALA A 388 14.93 7.32 10.30
N LEU A 389 15.62 8.22 9.60
CA LEU A 389 15.37 9.66 9.64
C LEU A 389 14.06 9.99 8.92
N VAL A 390 13.09 10.50 9.69
CA VAL A 390 11.88 11.13 9.12
C VAL A 390 12.32 12.40 8.39
N ALA A 391 12.17 12.39 7.07
CA ALA A 391 12.63 13.44 6.17
C ALA A 391 11.48 14.25 5.54
N GLY A 392 10.25 13.84 5.80
CA GLY A 392 9.03 14.53 5.40
C GLY A 392 7.82 13.87 6.01
N GLU A 393 6.64 14.45 5.79
CA GLU A 393 5.37 13.98 6.32
C GLU A 393 4.24 14.34 5.35
N PHE A 394 3.14 13.59 5.43
CA PHE A 394 1.87 13.98 4.81
C PHE A 394 0.86 14.30 5.92
N SER A 395 0.62 15.59 6.17
CA SER A 395 -0.03 16.05 7.41
C SER A 395 -1.54 15.80 7.47
N GLU A 396 -2.20 15.41 6.37
CA GLU A 396 -3.57 14.83 6.42
C GLU A 396 -3.63 13.48 7.17
N ARG A 397 -2.50 12.79 7.35
CA ARG A 397 -2.43 11.50 8.08
C ARG A 397 -1.32 11.41 9.13
N GLY A 398 -0.39 12.38 9.17
CA GLY A 398 0.79 12.34 10.04
C GLY A 398 1.79 11.24 9.67
N GLU A 399 1.70 10.68 8.47
CA GLU A 399 2.51 9.53 8.07
C GLU A 399 3.91 9.96 7.61
N PRO A 400 4.99 9.38 8.18
CA PRO A 400 6.34 9.78 7.87
C PRO A 400 6.82 9.27 6.52
N PHE A 401 7.45 10.16 5.75
CA PHE A 401 8.34 9.80 4.66
C PHE A 401 9.78 9.72 5.15
N PHE A 402 10.45 8.63 4.85
CA PHE A 402 11.87 8.46 5.14
C PHE A 402 12.70 8.75 3.89
N ALA A 403 13.89 9.32 4.06
CA ALA A 403 14.82 9.51 2.95
C ALA A 403 15.33 8.14 2.48
N ALA A 404 15.07 7.81 1.21
CA ALA A 404 15.50 6.58 0.57
C ALA A 404 16.46 6.88 -0.59
N ARG A 405 17.40 5.96 -0.85
CA ARG A 405 18.29 6.00 -2.03
C ARG A 405 18.35 4.67 -2.76
N ILE A 406 18.60 4.75 -4.07
CA ILE A 406 18.74 3.61 -4.98
C ILE A 406 19.94 3.83 -5.90
N GLU A 407 20.51 2.74 -6.40
CA GLU A 407 21.39 2.78 -7.57
C GLU A 407 20.52 2.83 -8.84
N HIS A 408 20.78 3.80 -9.72
CA HIS A 408 20.06 3.92 -10.99
C HIS A 408 20.96 4.54 -12.07
N ARG A 409 21.07 3.88 -13.24
CA ARG A 409 21.80 4.36 -14.43
C ARG A 409 23.22 4.88 -14.15
N GLY A 410 23.96 4.22 -13.27
CA GLY A 410 25.34 4.57 -12.91
C GLY A 410 25.49 5.72 -11.89
N GLY A 411 24.38 6.25 -11.37
CA GLY A 411 24.34 7.17 -10.24
C GLY A 411 23.68 6.54 -9.00
N VAL A 412 23.82 7.22 -7.87
CA VAL A 412 23.05 6.95 -6.65
C VAL A 412 22.07 8.09 -6.47
N HIS A 413 20.78 7.79 -6.57
CA HIS A 413 19.71 8.78 -6.56
C HIS A 413 18.82 8.59 -5.35
N MET A 414 18.27 9.69 -4.84
CA MET A 414 17.51 9.69 -3.60
C MET A 414 16.14 10.36 -3.77
N GLY A 415 15.21 9.92 -2.93
CA GLY A 415 13.81 10.31 -2.89
C GLY A 415 13.19 9.86 -1.56
N LYS A 416 11.99 9.31 -1.62
CA LYS A 416 11.20 8.97 -0.43
C LYS A 416 10.78 7.50 -0.42
N VAL A 417 10.68 6.91 0.77
CA VAL A 417 9.90 5.69 1.00
C VAL A 417 8.78 6.02 1.99
N TRP A 418 7.60 5.46 1.73
CA TRP A 418 6.45 5.54 2.62
C TRP A 418 6.39 4.24 3.44
N GLY A 419 6.37 4.38 4.78
CA GLY A 419 6.60 3.25 5.70
C GLY A 419 5.67 2.05 5.53
N GLN A 420 4.45 2.25 5.04
CA GLN A 420 3.47 1.17 4.84
C GLN A 420 3.65 0.37 3.55
N PHE A 421 4.16 0.99 2.48
CA PHE A 421 4.14 0.39 1.14
C PHE A 421 5.42 -0.39 0.80
N GLY A 422 6.52 -0.09 1.50
CA GLY A 422 7.81 -0.76 1.33
C GLY A 422 8.48 -0.53 -0.03
N GLU A 423 8.04 0.49 -0.78
CA GLU A 423 8.56 0.88 -2.09
C GLU A 423 9.20 2.28 -2.02
N ALA A 424 10.44 2.39 -2.48
CA ALA A 424 11.12 3.67 -2.64
C ALA A 424 10.77 4.29 -3.98
N HIS A 425 10.37 5.56 -3.92
CA HIS A 425 10.05 6.45 -5.03
C HIS A 425 11.22 7.44 -5.19
N VAL A 426 11.85 7.44 -6.36
CA VAL A 426 13.06 8.25 -6.62
C VAL A 426 12.91 9.04 -7.91
N PRO A 427 12.97 10.38 -7.86
CA PRO A 427 12.86 11.22 -9.05
C PRO A 427 14.10 11.07 -9.94
N TYR A 428 13.90 10.75 -11.22
CA TYR A 428 14.98 10.70 -12.20
C TYR A 428 14.46 10.93 -13.64
N GLY A 429 15.07 11.86 -14.37
CA GLY A 429 14.84 12.03 -15.80
C GLY A 429 13.42 12.45 -16.17
N GLY A 430 12.71 13.15 -15.28
CA GLY A 430 11.30 13.54 -15.46
C GLY A 430 10.27 12.54 -14.91
N VAL A 431 10.68 11.33 -14.52
CA VAL A 431 9.79 10.28 -13.99
C VAL A 431 10.10 9.91 -12.54
N ASP A 432 9.13 9.29 -11.89
CA ASP A 432 9.30 8.65 -10.58
C ASP A 432 9.70 7.18 -10.78
N VAL A 433 10.88 6.79 -10.28
CA VAL A 433 11.40 5.42 -10.37
C VAL A 433 11.06 4.70 -9.07
N VAL A 434 10.23 3.65 -9.18
CA VAL A 434 9.73 2.87 -8.05
C VAL A 434 10.48 1.53 -7.92
N THR A 435 10.94 1.18 -6.72
CA THR A 435 11.60 -0.11 -6.46
C THR A 435 11.54 -0.54 -4.99
N ARG A 436 11.55 -1.86 -4.75
CA ARG A 436 11.67 -2.47 -3.41
C ARG A 436 13.13 -2.69 -2.96
N LYS A 437 14.12 -2.38 -3.80
CA LYS A 437 15.56 -2.45 -3.48
C LYS A 437 16.11 -1.05 -3.25
N TYR A 438 16.29 -0.66 -1.99
CA TYR A 438 16.76 0.67 -1.57
C TYR A 438 17.48 0.62 -0.22
N ALA A 439 18.13 1.72 0.12
CA ALA A 439 18.64 1.99 1.46
C ALA A 439 17.97 3.23 2.05
N VAL A 440 17.72 3.25 3.36
CA VAL A 440 17.20 4.42 4.09
C VAL A 440 18.30 5.13 4.85
N LEU A 441 18.13 6.44 5.06
CA LEU A 441 19.02 7.23 5.90
C LEU A 441 18.68 6.98 7.38
N MET A 442 19.63 6.42 8.11
CA MET A 442 19.60 6.23 9.56
C MET A 442 20.37 7.35 10.24
N ALA A 443 19.95 7.75 11.44
CA ALA A 443 20.67 8.73 12.25
C ALA A 443 20.63 8.37 13.74
N ARG A 444 21.70 8.67 14.47
CA ARG A 444 21.68 8.67 15.94
C ARG A 444 20.71 9.74 16.43
N ARG A 445 20.03 9.48 17.55
CA ARG A 445 19.06 10.43 18.13
C ARG A 445 19.70 11.78 18.51
N GLU A 446 20.98 11.76 18.87
CA GLU A 446 21.77 12.93 19.24
C GLU A 446 22.52 13.55 18.04
N ALA A 447 22.31 13.04 16.82
CA ALA A 447 23.02 13.54 15.64
C ALA A 447 22.70 15.02 15.40
N PRO A 448 23.71 15.90 15.27
CA PRO A 448 23.52 17.32 15.02
C PRO A 448 23.16 17.57 13.54
N LEU A 449 21.97 17.10 13.19
CA LEU A 449 21.32 17.24 11.89
C LEU A 449 20.22 18.30 11.99
N SER A 450 20.14 19.18 10.98
CA SER A 450 19.09 20.20 10.89
C SER A 450 18.64 20.40 9.45
N TRP A 451 17.37 20.78 9.29
CA TRP A 451 16.83 21.20 7.99
C TRP A 451 17.03 22.70 7.85
N VAL A 452 17.76 23.10 6.81
CA VAL A 452 18.14 24.50 6.55
C VAL A 452 17.41 24.99 5.30
N PRO A 453 16.59 26.06 5.39
CA PRO A 453 15.91 26.65 4.24
C PRO A 453 16.88 27.09 3.15
N ALA A 454 16.53 26.82 1.90
CA ALA A 454 17.29 27.17 0.71
C ALA A 454 16.36 27.47 -0.47
N ALA A 455 16.90 28.13 -1.50
CA ALA A 455 16.18 28.45 -2.72
C ALA A 455 17.12 28.53 -3.93
N GLY A 456 16.59 28.51 -5.15
CA GLY A 456 17.31 28.77 -6.39
C GLY A 456 18.45 27.80 -6.70
N GLY A 457 18.43 26.58 -6.12
CA GLY A 457 19.50 25.60 -6.24
C GLY A 457 20.67 25.79 -5.26
N HIS A 458 20.59 26.74 -4.32
CA HIS A 458 21.58 26.88 -3.24
C HIS A 458 21.69 25.60 -2.39
N VAL A 459 22.93 25.24 -2.03
CA VAL A 459 23.24 24.11 -1.14
C VAL A 459 24.12 24.64 0.01
N PRO A 460 23.64 24.63 1.27
CA PRO A 460 24.41 25.09 2.41
C PRO A 460 25.69 24.26 2.68
N LYS A 461 26.66 24.88 3.35
CA LYS A 461 27.86 24.17 3.84
C LYS A 461 27.43 23.11 4.87
N GLY A 462 28.00 21.90 4.76
CA GLY A 462 27.65 20.77 5.63
C GLY A 462 26.42 19.98 5.18
N ALA A 463 25.85 20.29 4.00
CA ALA A 463 24.76 19.51 3.43
C ALA A 463 25.11 18.02 3.30
N VAL A 464 24.20 17.16 3.77
CA VAL A 464 24.35 15.69 3.74
C VAL A 464 24.27 15.22 2.29
N GLN A 465 25.34 14.57 1.80
CA GLN A 465 25.34 13.95 0.49
C GLN A 465 24.55 12.64 0.53
N GLY A 466 23.45 12.57 -0.23
CA GLY A 466 22.64 11.35 -0.37
C GLY A 466 23.10 10.43 -1.49
N GLY A 467 23.77 10.98 -2.50
CA GLY A 467 24.29 10.22 -3.64
C GLY A 467 25.04 11.07 -4.66
N HIS A 468 25.00 10.67 -5.93
CA HIS A 468 25.65 11.35 -7.05
C HIS A 468 24.98 11.00 -8.38
N GLU A 469 25.08 11.92 -9.35
CA GLU A 469 24.79 11.65 -10.75
C GLU A 469 25.83 10.68 -11.38
N SER A 470 25.55 10.16 -12.57
CA SER A 470 26.44 9.23 -13.28
C SER A 470 27.80 9.84 -13.69
N ASN A 471 27.91 11.18 -13.70
CA ASN A 471 29.16 11.92 -13.90
C ASN A 471 29.90 12.25 -12.58
N GLY A 472 29.46 11.69 -11.45
CA GLY A 472 30.04 11.92 -10.13
C GLY A 472 29.61 13.23 -9.45
N ALA A 473 28.76 14.06 -10.07
CA ALA A 473 28.28 15.29 -9.43
C ALA A 473 27.40 14.95 -8.22
N ALA A 474 27.77 15.47 -7.04
CA ALA A 474 27.08 15.18 -5.78
C ALA A 474 25.59 15.59 -5.79
N LEU A 475 24.77 14.77 -5.13
CA LEU A 475 23.36 14.99 -4.86
C LEU A 475 23.14 15.07 -3.34
N TYR A 476 22.48 16.14 -2.89
CA TYR A 476 22.29 16.45 -1.48
C TYR A 476 20.85 16.19 -1.04
N VAL A 477 20.71 15.78 0.23
CA VAL A 477 19.44 15.47 0.87
C VAL A 477 18.60 16.75 1.02
N ALA A 478 17.46 16.78 0.34
CA ALA A 478 16.52 17.89 0.39
C ALA A 478 15.10 17.41 0.71
N ARG A 479 14.26 18.32 1.17
CA ARG A 479 12.80 18.14 1.24
C ARG A 479 12.10 19.42 0.78
N ALA A 480 10.91 19.31 0.22
CA ALA A 480 10.15 20.47 -0.23
C ALA A 480 8.63 20.30 0.00
N PRO A 481 7.91 21.39 0.34
CA PRO A 481 6.45 21.36 0.44
C PRO A 481 5.82 21.28 -0.95
N TYR A 482 4.96 20.30 -1.20
CA TYR A 482 4.29 20.15 -2.48
C TYR A 482 3.03 19.29 -2.38
N GLY A 483 2.04 19.52 -3.24
CA GLY A 483 0.82 18.72 -3.28
C GLY A 483 -0.16 19.01 -2.13
N GLY A 484 -0.05 20.17 -1.49
CA GLY A 484 -0.84 20.56 -0.33
C GLY A 484 0.08 21.01 0.81
N ASP A 485 -0.17 20.46 1.99
CA ASP A 485 0.60 20.61 3.22
C ASP A 485 1.73 19.56 3.36
N GLY A 486 1.74 18.53 2.51
CA GLY A 486 2.77 17.50 2.46
C GLY A 486 4.19 18.02 2.18
N THR A 487 5.16 17.51 2.94
CA THR A 487 6.59 17.76 2.75
C THR A 487 7.28 16.49 2.24
N HIS A 488 7.93 16.57 1.08
CA HIS A 488 8.46 15.40 0.38
C HIS A 488 9.99 15.37 0.30
N PRO A 489 10.64 14.27 0.72
CA PRO A 489 12.06 14.03 0.50
C PRO A 489 12.42 13.95 -0.99
N GLY A 490 13.60 14.45 -1.34
CA GLY A 490 14.12 14.51 -2.70
C GLY A 490 15.60 14.89 -2.73
N LYS A 491 16.06 15.36 -3.89
CA LYS A 491 17.47 15.65 -4.18
C LYS A 491 17.66 17.10 -4.65
N VAL A 492 18.78 17.72 -4.27
CA VAL A 492 19.21 19.02 -4.84
C VAL A 492 20.70 19.01 -5.21
N ARG A 493 21.09 19.89 -6.13
CA ARG A 493 22.49 20.26 -6.40
C ARG A 493 22.57 21.68 -6.99
N PRO A 494 23.76 22.34 -6.97
CA PRO A 494 23.98 23.73 -7.45
C PRO A 494 23.69 24.06 -8.94
N GLY A 495 22.94 23.21 -9.65
CA GLY A 495 22.53 23.44 -11.04
C GLY A 495 21.10 22.97 -11.35
N PHE A 496 20.30 22.60 -10.35
CA PHE A 496 18.89 22.24 -10.56
C PHE A 496 17.92 23.42 -10.46
N GLY A 497 18.30 24.50 -9.77
CA GLY A 497 17.43 25.67 -9.52
C GLY A 497 16.31 25.44 -8.49
N GLY A 498 16.18 24.23 -7.95
CA GLY A 498 15.20 23.82 -6.95
C GLY A 498 15.47 22.38 -6.49
N ALA A 499 14.73 21.90 -5.50
CA ALA A 499 14.75 20.49 -5.11
C ALA A 499 13.88 19.64 -6.05
N ASN A 500 14.38 18.49 -6.50
CA ASN A 500 13.61 17.53 -7.28
C ASN A 500 13.02 16.46 -6.34
N ILE A 501 11.70 16.33 -6.32
CA ILE A 501 10.94 15.38 -5.49
C ILE A 501 10.10 14.42 -6.39
N PRO A 502 9.75 13.22 -5.91
CA PRO A 502 8.81 12.33 -6.59
C PRO A 502 7.36 12.62 -6.16
N TRP A 503 6.48 12.89 -7.12
CA TRP A 503 5.04 13.09 -6.87
C TRP A 503 4.19 12.65 -8.07
N GLY A 504 3.15 11.86 -7.83
CA GLY A 504 2.18 11.45 -8.86
C GLY A 504 2.80 10.77 -10.09
N GLY A 505 3.82 9.94 -9.89
CA GLY A 505 4.55 9.26 -10.98
C GLY A 505 5.57 10.12 -11.73
N LYS A 506 5.82 11.36 -11.29
CA LYS A 506 6.69 12.34 -11.97
C LYS A 506 7.79 12.87 -11.07
N GLU A 507 8.91 13.28 -11.68
CA GLU A 507 9.90 14.15 -11.04
C GLU A 507 9.41 15.59 -11.12
N VAL A 508 9.20 16.22 -9.95
CA VAL A 508 8.75 17.60 -9.82
C VAL A 508 9.88 18.43 -9.21
N ARG A 509 10.17 19.61 -9.78
CA ARG A 509 11.10 20.58 -9.21
C ARG A 509 10.33 21.62 -8.40
N VAL A 510 10.78 21.88 -7.17
CA VAL A 510 10.13 22.77 -6.21
C VAL A 510 11.15 23.79 -5.67
N ASP A 511 10.69 25.02 -5.50
CA ASP A 511 11.43 26.15 -4.93
C ASP A 511 10.43 27.06 -4.20
N PRO A 512 10.65 27.46 -2.92
CA PRO A 512 11.78 27.13 -2.04
C PRO A 512 11.72 25.70 -1.48
N TYR A 513 12.78 25.29 -0.78
CA TYR A 513 12.94 23.94 -0.19
C TYR A 513 13.86 24.01 1.05
N GLU A 514 14.10 22.87 1.69
CA GLU A 514 15.08 22.73 2.77
C GLU A 514 16.14 21.67 2.43
N VAL A 515 17.35 21.84 2.96
CA VAL A 515 18.47 20.90 2.80
C VAL A 515 18.87 20.37 4.17
N LEU A 516 19.09 19.06 4.28
CA LEU A 516 19.59 18.45 5.51
C LEU A 516 21.09 18.76 5.66
N VAL A 517 21.46 19.37 6.78
CA VAL A 517 22.84 19.79 7.10
C VAL A 517 23.31 19.07 8.36
N PHE A 518 24.56 18.60 8.33
CA PHE A 518 25.27 18.02 9.47
C PHE A 518 26.29 19.00 10.03
N ASP A 519 26.19 19.31 11.32
CA ASP A 519 27.17 20.14 12.03
C ASP A 519 28.28 19.26 12.62
N ALA A 520 29.37 19.14 11.87
CA ALA A 520 30.56 18.40 12.28
C ALA A 520 31.31 19.02 13.48
N ALA A 521 31.17 20.33 13.74
CA ALA A 521 31.78 20.95 14.91
C ALA A 521 31.00 20.55 16.17
N ARG A 522 29.67 20.61 16.10
CA ARG A 522 28.78 20.16 17.17
C ARG A 522 28.91 18.66 17.45
N ALA A 523 29.13 17.85 16.42
CA ALA A 523 29.41 16.42 16.56
C ALA A 523 30.68 16.16 17.38
N ALA A 524 31.75 16.89 17.07
CA ALA A 524 33.03 16.80 17.77
C ALA A 524 33.00 17.36 19.21
N GLU A 525 32.06 18.24 19.56
CA GLU A 525 31.77 18.62 20.96
C GLU A 525 31.09 17.48 21.73
N LEU A 526 30.05 16.88 21.13
CA LEU A 526 29.29 15.79 21.74
C LEU A 526 30.16 14.54 21.96
N GLU A 527 31.06 14.21 21.04
CA GLU A 527 32.05 13.13 21.19
C GLU A 527 33.04 13.38 22.34
N ARG A 528 33.34 14.64 22.67
CA ARG A 528 34.25 15.00 23.78
C ARG A 528 33.55 15.06 25.15
N GLY A 529 32.22 14.97 25.19
CA GLY A 529 31.45 15.02 26.44
C GLY A 529 31.46 16.40 27.12
N GLU A 530 31.74 17.48 26.38
CA GLU A 530 31.77 18.84 26.92
C GLU A 530 30.33 19.34 27.17
N PRO A 531 30.02 19.84 28.39
CA PRO A 531 28.67 20.29 28.71
C PRO A 531 28.29 21.52 27.89
N THR A 532 27.05 21.55 27.39
CA THR A 532 26.50 22.71 26.67
C THR A 532 26.54 23.96 27.53
N PRO A 533 27.04 25.10 27.01
CA PRO A 533 26.85 26.38 27.69
C PRO A 533 25.35 26.66 27.83
N ALA A 534 24.92 27.04 29.03
CA ALA A 534 23.52 27.35 29.29
C ALA A 534 23.07 28.53 28.43
N VAL A 535 21.95 28.37 27.73
CA VAL A 535 21.24 29.49 27.10
C VAL A 535 20.58 30.29 28.21
N ASP A 536 20.89 31.58 28.28
CA ASP A 536 20.35 32.51 29.26
C ASP A 536 18.88 32.85 28.90
N GLU A 537 17.96 31.97 29.29
CA GLU A 537 16.53 32.29 29.27
C GLU A 537 16.22 33.28 30.40
N GLY A 538 16.09 34.55 30.01
CA GLY A 538 15.71 35.64 30.92
C GLY A 538 14.39 35.37 31.66
N PRO A 539 14.15 36.05 32.79
CA PRO A 539 13.16 35.65 33.78
C PRO A 539 11.74 35.57 33.21
N ALA A 540 11.08 34.43 33.45
CA ALA A 540 9.74 34.13 32.98
C ALA A 540 8.69 35.19 33.44
N PRO A 541 7.71 35.53 32.58
CA PRO A 541 6.69 36.51 32.93
C PRO A 541 5.79 36.00 34.05
N ILE A 542 5.61 36.83 35.08
CA ILE A 542 4.75 36.55 36.23
C ILE A 542 3.29 36.54 35.76
N MET A 543 2.63 35.39 35.84
CA MET A 543 1.19 35.26 35.64
C MET A 543 0.46 35.93 36.81
N ALA A 544 -0.22 37.05 36.54
CA ALA A 544 -1.09 37.70 37.50
C ALA A 544 -2.51 37.11 37.39
N GLU A 545 -3.05 36.60 38.50
CA GLU A 545 -4.43 36.11 38.58
C GLU A 545 -5.46 37.24 38.37
N ARG A 546 -6.43 37.02 37.49
CA ARG A 546 -7.82 37.51 37.64
C ARG A 546 -8.80 36.82 36.70
#